data_AF-G2GZH2-F1
#
_entry.id   AF-G2GZH2-F1
#
_cell.length_a   1.000
_cell.length_b   1.000
_cell.length_c   1.000
_cell.angle_alpha   90.00
_cell.angle_beta   90.00
_cell.angle_gamma   90.00
#
_symmetry.space_group_name_H-M   'P 1'
#
loop_
_entity.id
_entity.type
_entity.pdbx_description
1 polymer ?
#
loop_
_entity_poly.entity_id
_entity_poly.type
_entity_poly.pdbx_seq_one_letter_code
_entity_poly.pdbx_strand_id
1 'polypeptide(L)'
;MSNYKKQVISNTELNDDEVMQYLLKNPNFFMRNADLVKKMRIPQAMQGNISLVEWQLHRQRRQISQLQEEITLLMEYAGLNEILCKRFFQLQANLALASTLPEMLKRLQCWAKTFGLLGTQVRLFSDRWQVEKFSDLPHLAMLRSDFEPLRRQYLLEKQHFLGSLSESELRFYCQNLTR
;
A
#
# COMPACT_ATOMS: atom_id res chain seq x y z
N MET A 1 -77.07 -3.78 -9.57
CA MET A 1 -76.20 -2.85 -10.32
C MET A 1 -75.11 -2.33 -9.39
N SER A 2 -73.86 -2.76 -9.55
CA SER A 2 -72.69 -1.88 -9.38
C SER A 2 -71.47 -2.57 -9.96
N ASN A 3 -70.71 -1.81 -10.74
CA ASN A 3 -69.82 -2.25 -11.80
C ASN A 3 -68.62 -3.08 -11.31
N TYR A 4 -68.46 -4.27 -11.90
CA TYR A 4 -67.16 -4.95 -12.00
C TYR A 4 -66.22 -4.10 -12.85
N LYS A 5 -65.46 -3.18 -12.23
CA LYS A 5 -64.29 -2.61 -12.89
C LYS A 5 -63.17 -3.65 -12.83
N LYS A 6 -63.18 -4.51 -13.85
CA LYS A 6 -62.08 -5.36 -14.28
C LYS A 6 -60.87 -4.43 -14.46
N GLN A 7 -60.00 -4.37 -13.46
CA GLN A 7 -58.76 -3.62 -13.55
C GLN A 7 -57.90 -4.32 -14.60
N VAL A 8 -57.72 -3.60 -15.71
CA VAL A 8 -56.92 -3.98 -16.85
C VAL A 8 -55.51 -4.28 -16.34
N ILE A 9 -55.13 -5.55 -16.37
CA ILE A 9 -53.73 -5.97 -16.24
C ILE A 9 -53.10 -5.57 -17.57
N SER A 10 -52.60 -4.34 -17.65
CA SER A 10 -51.68 -3.95 -18.69
C SER A 10 -50.40 -4.75 -18.47
N ASN A 11 -50.11 -5.69 -19.36
CA ASN A 11 -48.78 -6.29 -19.50
C ASN A 11 -47.83 -5.19 -20.00
N THR A 12 -47.50 -4.25 -19.12
CA THR A 12 -46.35 -3.37 -19.30
C THR A 12 -45.17 -4.13 -18.75
N GLU A 13 -44.21 -4.47 -19.60
CA GLU A 13 -42.90 -4.95 -19.14
C GLU A 13 -42.30 -3.83 -18.29
N LEU A 14 -42.52 -3.89 -16.98
CA LEU A 14 -41.98 -2.93 -16.02
C LEU A 14 -40.47 -3.07 -16.05
N ASN A 15 -39.78 -1.99 -16.37
CA ASN A 15 -38.33 -1.93 -16.34
C ASN A 15 -37.85 -1.95 -14.86
N ASP A 16 -36.73 -2.61 -14.59
CA ASP A 16 -36.17 -2.74 -13.24
C ASP A 16 -35.95 -1.38 -12.57
N ASP A 17 -35.58 -0.36 -13.35
CA ASP A 17 -35.42 1.02 -12.88
C ASP A 17 -36.73 1.65 -12.40
N GLU A 18 -37.84 1.37 -13.08
CA GLU A 18 -39.15 1.89 -12.69
C GLU A 18 -39.65 1.23 -11.41
N VAL A 19 -39.42 -0.08 -11.27
CA VAL A 19 -39.73 -0.84 -10.06
C VAL A 19 -38.89 -0.30 -8.88
N MET A 20 -37.60 -0.06 -9.10
CA MET A 20 -36.70 0.50 -8.09
C MET A 20 -37.14 1.90 -7.65
N GLN A 21 -37.45 2.80 -8.58
CA GLN A 21 -37.93 4.15 -8.28
C GLN A 21 -39.26 4.13 -7.51
N TYR A 22 -40.15 3.21 -7.87
CA TYR A 22 -41.42 3.04 -7.16
C TYR A 22 -41.24 2.58 -5.71
N LEU A 23 -40.34 1.60 -5.48
CA LEU A 23 -40.01 1.10 -4.16
C LEU A 23 -39.34 2.17 -3.27
N LEU A 24 -38.44 2.98 -3.85
CA LEU A 24 -37.80 4.10 -3.14
C LEU A 24 -38.81 5.18 -2.70
N LYS A 25 -39.79 5.50 -3.56
CA LYS A 25 -40.86 6.45 -3.23
C LYS A 25 -41.87 5.91 -2.22
N ASN A 26 -41.92 4.61 -1.99
CA ASN A 26 -42.88 3.95 -1.10
C ASN A 26 -42.17 3.05 -0.07
N PRO A 27 -41.48 3.64 0.94
CA PRO A 27 -40.68 2.86 1.91
C PRO A 27 -41.49 1.82 2.69
N ASN A 28 -42.78 2.08 2.93
CA ASN A 28 -43.68 1.16 3.65
C ASN A 28 -44.35 0.11 2.73
N PHE A 29 -43.99 0.05 1.44
CA PHE A 29 -44.62 -0.83 0.46
C PHE A 29 -44.61 -2.31 0.89
N PHE A 30 -43.47 -2.79 1.40
CA PHE A 30 -43.31 -4.17 1.85
C PHE A 30 -44.08 -4.47 3.15
N MET A 31 -44.28 -3.47 4.02
CA MET A 31 -45.11 -3.63 5.22
C MET A 31 -46.59 -3.76 4.85
N ARG A 32 -47.08 -2.94 3.90
CA ARG A 32 -48.47 -2.98 3.43
C ARG A 32 -48.81 -4.26 2.65
N ASN A 33 -47.82 -4.85 2.00
CA ASN A 33 -47.98 -6.02 1.13
C ASN A 33 -47.30 -7.28 1.69
N ALA A 34 -47.15 -7.38 3.00
CA ALA A 34 -46.38 -8.44 3.65
C ALA A 34 -46.80 -9.87 3.23
N ASP A 35 -48.10 -10.12 3.02
CA ASP A 35 -48.61 -11.43 2.59
C ASP A 35 -48.30 -11.79 1.14
N LEU A 36 -48.07 -10.79 0.29
CA LEU A 36 -47.64 -10.97 -1.11
C LEU A 36 -46.13 -11.16 -1.20
N VAL A 37 -45.37 -10.48 -0.34
CA VAL A 37 -43.90 -10.63 -0.24
C VAL A 37 -43.53 -12.06 0.19
N LYS A 38 -44.31 -12.69 1.07
CA LYS A 38 -44.15 -14.11 1.44
C LYS A 38 -44.24 -15.07 0.24
N LYS A 39 -44.90 -14.67 -0.85
CA LYS A 39 -45.06 -15.46 -2.08
C LYS A 39 -43.99 -15.15 -3.12
N MET A 40 -43.22 -14.06 -2.95
CA MET A 40 -42.09 -13.74 -3.82
C MET A 40 -40.93 -14.67 -3.48
N ARG A 41 -40.51 -15.48 -4.44
CA ARG A 41 -39.26 -16.23 -4.36
C ARG A 41 -38.16 -15.36 -4.91
N ILE A 42 -37.43 -14.67 -4.04
CA ILE A 42 -36.16 -14.07 -4.41
C ILE A 42 -35.16 -15.23 -4.50
N PRO A 43 -34.62 -15.56 -5.69
CA PRO A 43 -33.67 -16.66 -5.80
C PRO A 43 -32.38 -16.24 -5.11
N GLN A 44 -32.13 -16.74 -3.89
CA GLN A 44 -30.81 -16.67 -3.28
C GLN A 44 -30.39 -18.04 -2.79
N ALA A 45 -29.13 -18.38 -3.10
CA ALA A 45 -28.51 -19.69 -2.97
C ALA A 45 -28.26 -20.16 -1.52
N MET A 46 -28.70 -19.45 -0.48
CA MET A 46 -28.43 -19.80 0.91
C MET A 46 -29.64 -19.46 1.79
N GLN A 47 -30.45 -20.49 2.06
CA GLN A 47 -31.46 -20.68 3.12
C GLN A 47 -32.20 -19.46 3.72
N GLY A 48 -33.52 -19.46 3.58
CA GLY A 48 -34.47 -18.77 4.49
C GLY A 48 -34.97 -17.41 3.99
N ASN A 49 -36.23 -17.11 4.29
CA ASN A 49 -36.93 -15.88 3.87
C ASN A 49 -36.45 -14.69 4.72
N ILE A 50 -35.26 -14.16 4.42
CA ILE A 50 -34.61 -13.08 5.19
C ILE A 50 -35.21 -11.73 4.77
N SER A 51 -35.56 -10.88 5.74
CA SER A 51 -36.09 -9.53 5.49
C SER A 51 -35.07 -8.65 4.77
N LEU A 52 -35.53 -7.71 3.91
CA LEU A 52 -34.65 -6.72 3.24
C LEU A 52 -33.79 -5.95 4.26
N VAL A 53 -34.32 -5.70 5.45
CA VAL A 53 -33.60 -5.04 6.56
C VAL A 53 -32.49 -5.93 7.11
N GLU A 54 -32.74 -7.22 7.28
CA GLU A 54 -31.73 -8.18 7.73
C GLU A 54 -30.60 -8.33 6.70
N TRP A 55 -30.93 -8.34 5.40
CA TRP A 55 -29.92 -8.32 4.33
C TRP A 55 -29.06 -7.05 4.37
N GLN A 56 -29.69 -5.89 4.55
CA GLN A 56 -28.97 -4.61 4.71
C GLN A 56 -28.06 -4.61 5.94
N LEU A 57 -28.53 -5.12 7.08
CA LEU A 57 -27.74 -5.26 8.31
C LEU A 57 -26.58 -6.23 8.13
N HIS A 58 -26.78 -7.37 7.47
CA HIS A 58 -25.71 -8.32 7.16
C HIS A 58 -24.65 -7.68 6.27
N ARG A 59 -25.06 -6.92 5.25
CA ARG A 59 -24.14 -6.19 4.38
C ARG A 59 -23.37 -5.11 5.13
N GLN A 60 -24.04 -4.32 5.96
CA GLN A 60 -23.38 -3.31 6.81
C GLN A 60 -22.39 -3.93 7.78
N ARG A 61 -22.74 -5.06 8.42
CA ARG A 61 -21.80 -5.79 9.30
C ARG A 61 -20.55 -6.25 8.54
N ARG A 62 -20.70 -6.79 7.33
CA ARG A 62 -19.55 -7.16 6.49
C ARG A 62 -18.68 -5.95 6.14
N GLN A 63 -19.30 -4.84 5.78
CA GLN A 63 -18.56 -3.60 5.48
C GLN A 63 -17.82 -3.08 6.71
N ILE A 64 -18.45 -3.10 7.89
CA ILE A 64 -17.81 -2.72 9.16
C ILE A 64 -16.61 -3.64 9.43
N SER A 65 -16.75 -4.97 9.27
CA SER A 65 -15.64 -5.90 9.46
C SER A 65 -14.48 -5.64 8.49
N GLN A 66 -14.77 -5.39 7.21
CA GLN A 66 -13.74 -5.04 6.22
C GLN A 66 -13.00 -3.75 6.59
N LEU A 67 -13.74 -2.71 7.00
CA LEU A 67 -13.15 -1.45 7.43
C LEU A 67 -12.33 -1.60 8.71
N GLN A 68 -12.76 -2.47 9.64
CA GLN A 68 -11.99 -2.78 10.84
C GLN A 68 -10.66 -3.44 10.50
N GLU A 69 -10.65 -4.43 9.60
CA GLU A 69 -9.42 -5.07 9.10
C GLU A 69 -8.50 -4.06 8.42
N GLU A 70 -9.05 -3.19 7.56
CA GLU A 70 -8.28 -2.15 6.88
C GLU A 70 -7.65 -1.16 7.87
N ILE A 71 -8.41 -0.73 8.89
CA ILE A 71 -7.87 0.14 9.95
C ILE A 71 -6.76 -0.57 10.72
N THR A 72 -6.91 -1.86 11.04
CA THR A 72 -5.86 -2.62 11.72
C THR A 72 -4.58 -2.66 10.89
N LEU A 73 -4.68 -2.92 9.57
CA LEU A 73 -3.52 -2.88 8.67
C LEU A 73 -2.90 -1.49 8.60
N LEU A 74 -3.71 -0.43 8.50
CA LEU A 74 -3.22 0.95 8.51
C LEU A 74 -2.51 1.29 9.81
N MET A 75 -3.00 0.82 10.96
CA MET A 75 -2.35 0.99 12.26
C MET A 75 -1.03 0.23 12.34
N GLU A 76 -0.96 -0.99 11.82
CA GLU A 76 0.29 -1.76 11.73
C GLU A 76 1.33 -1.02 10.87
N TYR A 77 0.94 -0.56 9.68
CA TYR A 77 1.82 0.24 8.82
C TYR A 77 2.25 1.55 9.49
N ALA A 78 1.35 2.24 10.18
CA ALA A 78 1.68 3.46 10.92
C ALA A 78 2.71 3.17 12.03
N GLY A 79 2.54 2.08 12.77
CA GLY A 79 3.48 1.65 13.81
C GLY A 79 4.86 1.29 13.24
N LEU A 80 4.91 0.54 12.15
CA LEU A 80 6.17 0.22 11.45
C LEU A 80 6.85 1.49 10.92
N ASN A 81 6.09 2.40 10.32
CA ASN A 81 6.60 3.68 9.83
C ASN A 81 7.14 4.55 10.97
N GLU A 82 6.47 4.58 12.12
CA GLU A 82 6.95 5.30 13.30
C GLU A 82 8.30 4.76 13.79
N ILE A 83 8.46 3.44 13.84
CA ILE A 83 9.73 2.80 14.20
C ILE A 83 10.84 3.14 13.19
N LEU A 84 10.54 3.09 11.89
CA LEU A 84 11.47 3.46 10.83
C LEU A 84 11.89 4.93 10.94
N CYS A 85 10.94 5.84 11.12
CA CYS A 85 11.21 7.27 11.31
C CYS A 85 12.10 7.51 12.53
N LYS A 86 11.80 6.90 13.68
CA LYS A 86 12.63 7.01 14.90
C LYS A 86 14.06 6.54 14.65
N ARG A 87 14.24 5.39 13.99
CA ARG A 87 15.56 4.84 13.65
C ARG A 87 16.32 5.74 12.68
N PHE A 88 15.62 6.34 11.72
CA PHE A 88 16.19 7.29 10.77
C PHE A 88 16.69 8.56 11.48
N PHE A 89 15.88 9.16 12.36
CA PHE A 89 16.30 10.33 13.13
C PHE A 89 17.49 10.02 14.06
N GLN A 90 17.50 8.85 14.68
CA GLN A 90 18.65 8.39 15.47
C GLN A 90 19.92 8.27 14.63
N LEU A 91 19.83 7.69 13.43
CA LEU A 91 20.96 7.65 12.50
C LEU A 91 21.43 9.07 12.15
N GLN A 92 20.52 9.96 11.77
CA GLN A 92 20.85 11.33 11.38
C GLN A 92 21.61 12.05 12.51
N ALA A 93 21.11 11.97 13.75
CA ALA A 93 21.79 12.54 14.91
C ALA A 93 23.17 11.91 15.15
N ASN A 94 23.27 10.57 15.06
CA ASN A 94 24.53 9.86 15.24
C ASN A 94 25.59 10.23 14.20
N LEU A 95 25.19 10.44 12.94
CA LEU A 95 26.08 10.89 11.87
C LEU A 95 26.48 12.35 12.04
N ALA A 96 25.55 13.22 12.46
CA ALA A 96 25.83 14.64 12.70
C ALA A 96 26.84 14.88 13.84
N LEU A 97 26.92 13.97 14.81
CA LEU A 97 27.90 14.01 15.90
C LEU A 97 29.31 13.54 15.49
N ALA A 98 29.50 12.97 14.30
CA ALA A 98 30.81 12.52 13.84
C ALA A 98 31.69 13.73 13.49
N SER A 99 32.90 13.79 14.05
CA SER A 99 33.82 14.92 13.81
C SER A 99 34.66 14.72 12.55
N THR A 100 34.75 13.47 12.06
CA THR A 100 35.56 13.09 10.92
C THR A 100 34.82 12.14 9.99
N LEU A 101 35.20 12.15 8.70
CA LEU A 101 34.61 11.28 7.68
C LEU A 101 34.78 9.77 7.99
N PRO A 102 35.96 9.27 8.42
CA PRO A 102 36.11 7.86 8.79
C PRO A 102 35.19 7.45 9.96
N GLU A 103 35.04 8.33 10.95
CA GLU A 103 34.14 8.09 12.08
C GLU A 103 32.67 8.04 11.62
N MET A 104 32.26 8.97 10.76
CA MET A 104 30.91 8.97 10.17
C MET A 104 30.62 7.67 9.42
N LEU A 105 31.56 7.21 8.57
CA LEU A 105 31.44 5.96 7.83
C LEU A 105 31.35 4.74 8.76
N LYS A 106 32.16 4.71 9.83
CA LYS A 106 32.11 3.64 10.84
C LYS A 106 30.75 3.60 11.54
N ARG A 107 30.23 4.76 11.97
CA ARG A 107 28.90 4.86 12.60
C ARG A 107 27.79 4.39 11.66
N LEU A 108 27.86 4.75 10.37
CA LEU A 108 26.92 4.29 9.35
C LEU A 108 26.96 2.76 9.17
N GLN A 109 28.15 2.16 9.13
CA GLN A 109 28.30 0.71 9.03
C GLN A 109 27.76 -0.02 10.27
N CYS A 110 28.04 0.50 11.47
CA CYS A 110 27.49 -0.05 12.71
C CYS A 110 25.95 0.01 12.71
N TRP A 111 25.36 1.13 12.30
CA TRP A 111 23.91 1.25 12.18
C TRP A 111 23.33 0.27 11.17
N ALA A 112 23.96 0.11 10.00
CA ALA A 112 23.50 -0.84 8.98
C ALA A 112 23.42 -2.28 9.52
N LYS A 113 24.42 -2.69 10.31
CA LYS A 113 24.43 -3.99 11.00
C LYS A 113 23.28 -4.11 12.00
N THR A 114 22.99 -3.06 12.77
CA THR A 114 21.82 -3.07 13.69
C THR A 114 20.48 -3.14 12.96
N PHE A 115 20.44 -2.72 11.69
CA PHE A 115 19.25 -2.83 10.83
C PHE A 115 19.13 -4.19 10.14
N GLY A 116 20.11 -5.09 10.32
CA GLY A 116 20.15 -6.41 9.65
C GLY A 116 20.64 -6.35 8.20
N LEU A 117 21.26 -5.25 7.78
CA LEU A 117 21.86 -5.13 6.45
C LEU A 117 23.25 -5.78 6.45
N LEU A 118 23.62 -6.36 5.31
CA LEU A 118 24.96 -6.94 5.10
C LEU A 118 26.07 -5.87 5.22
N GLY A 119 25.76 -4.64 4.87
CA GLY A 119 26.69 -3.52 5.00
C GLY A 119 26.21 -2.29 4.28
N THR A 120 27.00 -1.24 4.39
CA THR A 120 26.80 0.02 3.68
C THR A 120 28.09 0.41 2.99
N GLN A 121 27.91 1.05 1.85
CA GLN A 121 29.02 1.57 1.10
C GLN A 121 28.69 2.96 0.58
N VAL A 122 29.67 3.83 0.73
CA VAL A 122 29.63 5.19 0.22
C VAL A 122 30.72 5.27 -0.84
N ARG A 123 30.42 5.96 -1.94
CA ARG A 123 31.38 6.32 -2.99
C ARG A 123 31.26 7.82 -3.23
N LEU A 124 32.38 8.50 -3.38
CA LEU A 124 32.50 9.92 -3.67
C LEU A 124 33.17 10.10 -5.03
N PHE A 125 32.68 11.06 -5.80
CA PHE A 125 33.29 11.36 -7.09
C PHE A 125 34.62 12.09 -6.92
N SER A 126 35.68 11.46 -7.39
CA SER A 126 37.06 11.95 -7.35
C SER A 126 37.27 13.26 -8.13
N ASP A 127 36.40 13.57 -9.09
CA ASP A 127 36.41 14.81 -9.88
C ASP A 127 36.12 16.07 -9.04
N ARG A 128 35.28 15.93 -8.00
CA ARG A 128 34.77 17.03 -7.16
C ARG A 128 35.35 16.98 -5.76
N TRP A 129 35.59 15.78 -5.27
CA TRP A 129 36.12 15.52 -3.95
C TRP A 129 37.57 15.10 -4.14
N GLN A 130 38.52 15.84 -3.55
CA GLN A 130 39.95 15.51 -3.59
C GLN A 130 40.24 14.30 -2.68
N VAL A 131 39.57 13.17 -2.96
CA VAL A 131 39.56 11.96 -2.12
C VAL A 131 40.95 11.34 -2.04
N GLU A 132 41.80 11.58 -3.04
CA GLU A 132 43.20 11.16 -3.09
C GLU A 132 44.06 11.69 -1.93
N LYS A 133 43.61 12.76 -1.24
CA LYS A 133 44.27 13.26 -0.03
C LYS A 133 43.99 12.42 1.21
N PHE A 134 42.94 11.59 1.18
CA PHE A 134 42.62 10.66 2.27
C PHE A 134 43.28 9.31 1.98
N SER A 135 44.56 9.19 2.33
CA SER A 135 45.34 7.96 2.14
C SER A 135 44.69 6.72 2.77
N ASP A 136 43.87 6.91 3.81
CA ASP A 136 43.25 5.83 4.57
C ASP A 136 41.97 5.28 3.95
N LEU A 137 41.43 5.91 2.89
CA LEU A 137 40.13 5.58 2.30
C LEU A 137 40.12 5.53 0.75
N PRO A 138 41.00 4.75 0.10
CA PRO A 138 41.06 4.68 -1.37
C PRO A 138 39.78 4.10 -1.99
N HIS A 139 39.08 3.23 -1.25
CA HIS A 139 37.79 2.66 -1.66
C HIS A 139 36.63 3.67 -1.63
N LEU A 140 36.85 4.91 -1.23
CA LEU A 140 35.82 5.94 -1.27
C LEU A 140 35.78 6.63 -2.64
N ALA A 141 36.90 6.72 -3.35
CA ALA A 141 37.00 7.41 -4.62
C ALA A 141 36.36 6.61 -5.77
N MET A 142 35.65 7.30 -6.66
CA MET A 142 35.09 6.75 -7.88
C MET A 142 35.16 7.78 -9.01
N LEU A 143 35.40 7.35 -10.24
CA LEU A 143 35.29 8.23 -11.41
C LEU A 143 33.83 8.37 -11.83
N ARG A 144 33.46 9.55 -12.35
CA ARG A 144 32.10 9.78 -12.87
C ARG A 144 31.79 8.86 -14.05
N SER A 145 32.76 8.62 -14.92
CA SER A 145 32.65 7.70 -16.07
C SER A 145 32.17 6.31 -15.66
N ASP A 146 32.65 5.85 -14.51
CA ASP A 146 32.40 4.48 -14.03
C ASP A 146 30.99 4.36 -13.44
N PHE A 147 30.39 5.46 -12.99
CA PHE A 147 29.03 5.49 -12.46
C PHE A 147 27.96 5.71 -13.54
N GLU A 148 28.30 6.31 -14.68
CA GLU A 148 27.35 6.59 -15.77
C GLU A 148 26.59 5.36 -16.30
N PRO A 149 27.19 4.16 -16.42
CA PRO A 149 26.45 2.95 -16.79
C PRO A 149 25.34 2.61 -15.79
N LEU A 150 25.65 2.57 -14.49
CA LEU A 150 24.66 2.29 -13.45
C LEU A 150 23.59 3.37 -13.39
N ARG A 151 23.97 4.65 -13.54
CA ARG A 151 23.01 5.76 -13.59
C ARG A 151 22.02 5.60 -14.75
N ARG A 152 22.51 5.29 -15.95
CA ARG A 152 21.66 5.10 -17.13
C ARG A 152 20.77 3.87 -17.03
N GLN A 153 21.24 2.82 -16.36
CA GLN A 153 20.49 1.57 -16.27
C GLN A 153 19.42 1.60 -15.16
N TYR A 154 19.71 2.27 -14.04
CA TYR A 154 18.92 2.12 -12.82
C TYR A 154 18.41 3.43 -12.21
N LEU A 155 19.02 4.57 -12.51
CA LEU A 155 18.77 5.85 -11.82
C LEU A 155 18.39 6.99 -12.77
N LEU A 156 17.80 6.70 -13.93
CA LEU A 156 17.38 7.73 -14.90
C LEU A 156 16.23 8.59 -14.36
N GLU A 157 15.16 7.95 -13.90
CA GLU A 157 13.95 8.63 -13.42
C GLU A 157 13.91 8.76 -11.89
N LYS A 158 14.53 7.79 -11.18
CA LYS A 158 14.52 7.72 -9.72
C LYS A 158 15.93 7.86 -9.17
N GLN A 159 16.06 8.54 -8.03
CA GLN A 159 17.32 8.68 -7.31
C GLN A 159 17.69 7.45 -6.47
N HIS A 160 16.87 6.40 -6.51
CA HIS A 160 17.07 5.15 -5.78
C HIS A 160 16.70 3.97 -6.65
N PHE A 161 17.45 2.88 -6.50
CA PHE A 161 17.16 1.60 -7.11
C PHE A 161 17.02 0.55 -6.01
N LEU A 162 15.88 -0.15 -6.00
CA LEU A 162 15.59 -1.25 -5.07
C LEU A 162 15.40 -2.51 -5.92
N GLY A 163 16.46 -3.30 -6.02
CA GLY A 163 16.48 -4.50 -6.86
C GLY A 163 17.84 -5.18 -6.84
N SER A 164 17.99 -6.21 -7.68
CA SER A 164 19.25 -6.93 -7.82
C SER A 164 20.16 -6.24 -8.83
N LEU A 165 21.42 -6.07 -8.44
CA LEU A 165 22.51 -5.70 -9.33
C LEU A 165 23.18 -6.97 -9.89
N SER A 166 23.80 -6.87 -11.06
CA SER A 166 24.61 -7.96 -11.62
C SER A 166 25.79 -8.28 -10.70
N GLU A 167 26.29 -9.52 -10.71
CA GLU A 167 27.48 -9.88 -9.90
C GLU A 167 28.71 -9.05 -10.24
N SER A 168 28.91 -8.71 -11.52
CA SER A 168 30.00 -7.84 -11.97
C SER A 168 29.88 -6.44 -11.39
N GLU A 169 28.65 -5.92 -11.33
CA GLU A 169 28.34 -4.61 -10.76
C GLU A 169 28.51 -4.64 -9.24
N LEU A 170 27.99 -5.66 -8.55
CA LEU A 170 28.18 -5.83 -7.11
C LEU A 170 29.66 -5.89 -6.75
N ARG A 171 30.49 -6.62 -7.49
CA ARG A 171 31.94 -6.64 -7.19
C ARG A 171 32.61 -5.30 -7.44
N PHE A 172 32.17 -4.58 -8.48
CA PHE A 172 32.75 -3.30 -8.85
C PHE A 172 32.35 -2.19 -7.86
N TYR A 173 31.04 -2.03 -7.65
CA TYR A 173 30.51 -1.03 -6.73
C TYR A 173 30.77 -1.46 -5.28
N CYS A 174 30.45 -2.69 -4.89
CA CYS A 174 30.43 -3.25 -3.53
C CYS A 174 31.62 -4.12 -3.14
N GLN A 175 32.84 -3.61 -3.33
CA GLN A 175 34.11 -4.28 -3.03
C GLN A 175 34.27 -4.79 -1.58
N ASN A 176 33.59 -4.17 -0.59
CA ASN A 176 33.78 -4.47 0.85
C ASN A 176 32.56 -5.16 1.51
N LEU A 177 31.54 -5.54 0.74
CA LEU A 177 30.40 -6.32 1.25
C LEU A 177 30.74 -7.81 1.21
N THR A 178 31.76 -8.22 1.98
CA THR A 178 31.99 -9.64 2.25
C THR A 178 30.95 -10.15 3.25
N ARG A 179 30.41 -11.33 2.93
CA ARG A 179 29.44 -12.10 3.71
C ARG A 179 29.98 -12.46 5.10
#